data_AF-A0A358KI50-F1
#
_entry.id   AF-A0A358KI50-F1
#
_cell.length_a   1.000
_cell.length_b   1.000
_cell.length_c   1.000
_cell.angle_alpha   90.00
_cell.angle_beta   90.00
_cell.angle_gamma   90.00
#
_symmetry.space_group_name_H-M   'P 1'
#
loop_
_entity.id
_entity.type
_entity.pdbx_description
1 polymer ?
#
loop_
_entity_poly.entity_id
_entity_poly.type
_entity_poly.pdbx_seq_one_letter_code
_entity_poly.pdbx_strand_id
1 'polypeptide(L)'
;MNRVSLLLGVFLWAATLPAQEEFRLKHPLPDYSVYSDFEITAMANRVRASRPQILRGGWEWDRLLRRYIDEGRSEAGALEVLHGYFMSILDRYDEAVRSGKGAEFNLLPGHKAWGAAGRVRIYKELVRQVMLSKIEQAKFRQIFRQSMALSYDYPNLERSVNNRPYGMNGGPAVALKVFPDMPELKTHRRWLDALWRELTEYGDTTETNYYPYGPLLLQGWIDMAEGMDKFKTDRELLHALAKRYLDYVHGGGVRGNPNSGGRIKPGRDHIYLDPWNAEYFGGAEGVNDGDVWYRLAKEFRDPEFLWASEQAIFGGRPP
;
A
#
# COMPACT_ATOMS: atom_id res chain seq x y z
N MET A 1 36.68 -74.49 -3.57
CA MET A 1 35.23 -74.23 -3.70
C MET A 1 34.97 -72.80 -3.24
N ASN A 2 34.56 -71.96 -4.20
CA ASN A 2 33.77 -70.71 -4.16
C ASN A 2 33.94 -69.76 -2.96
N ARG A 3 34.58 -68.59 -3.15
CA ARG A 3 34.00 -67.30 -3.62
C ARG A 3 32.96 -66.71 -2.67
N VAL A 4 33.34 -65.65 -1.97
CA VAL A 4 32.51 -64.43 -1.82
C VAL A 4 33.45 -63.23 -1.78
N SER A 5 33.51 -62.49 -2.88
CA SER A 5 34.07 -61.13 -2.93
C SER A 5 32.94 -60.16 -2.61
N LEU A 6 33.08 -59.37 -1.54
CA LEU A 6 32.16 -58.25 -1.29
C LEU A 6 32.84 -56.95 -1.77
N LEU A 7 32.42 -56.50 -2.95
CA LEU A 7 32.68 -55.16 -3.47
C LEU A 7 31.88 -54.16 -2.64
N LEU A 8 32.54 -53.33 -1.83
CA LEU A 8 31.94 -52.10 -1.32
C LEU A 8 31.95 -51.05 -2.43
N GLY A 9 30.85 -51.00 -3.19
CA GLY A 9 30.52 -49.87 -4.04
C GLY A 9 30.09 -48.68 -3.18
N VAL A 10 30.82 -47.58 -3.27
CA VAL A 10 30.37 -46.28 -2.79
C VAL A 10 29.23 -45.82 -3.71
N PHE A 11 27.99 -46.03 -3.26
CA PHE A 11 26.84 -45.35 -3.86
C PHE A 11 26.90 -43.87 -3.46
N LEU A 12 27.43 -43.05 -4.35
CA LEU A 12 27.16 -41.62 -4.39
C LEU A 12 25.68 -41.43 -4.72
N TRP A 13 24.84 -41.40 -3.70
CA TRP A 13 23.54 -40.75 -3.81
C TRP A 13 23.79 -39.25 -3.93
N ALA A 14 23.81 -38.77 -5.18
CA ALA A 14 23.57 -37.38 -5.48
C ALA A 14 22.11 -37.08 -5.09
N ALA A 15 21.90 -36.79 -3.81
CA ALA A 15 20.70 -36.09 -3.38
C ALA A 15 20.74 -34.73 -4.06
N THR A 16 19.99 -34.57 -5.14
CA THR A 16 19.61 -33.27 -5.66
C THR A 16 18.82 -32.58 -4.56
N LEU A 17 19.52 -31.88 -3.68
CA LEU A 17 18.94 -30.85 -2.84
C LEU A 17 18.13 -29.95 -3.77
N PRO A 18 16.84 -29.69 -3.48
CA PRO A 18 16.12 -28.68 -4.23
C PRO A 18 16.93 -27.40 -4.06
N ALA A 19 17.18 -26.72 -5.19
CA ALA A 19 17.84 -25.44 -5.22
C ALA A 19 17.29 -24.62 -4.06
N GLN A 20 18.16 -24.34 -3.08
CA GLN A 20 17.88 -23.42 -2.01
C GLN A 20 17.35 -22.17 -2.72
N GLU A 21 16.05 -21.88 -2.59
CA GLU A 21 15.51 -20.60 -3.00
C GLU A 21 16.44 -19.59 -2.34
N GLU A 22 17.30 -18.97 -3.15
CA GLU A 22 18.16 -17.89 -2.72
C GLU A 22 17.20 -16.92 -2.06
N PHE A 23 17.25 -16.81 -0.72
CA PHE A 23 16.31 -16.03 0.08
C PHE A 23 16.57 -14.56 -0.27
N ARG A 24 16.08 -14.14 -1.42
CA ARG A 24 16.15 -12.77 -1.90
C ARG A 24 15.18 -12.03 -1.01
N LEU A 25 15.74 -11.38 0.00
CA LEU A 25 15.01 -10.48 0.88
C LEU A 25 14.14 -9.56 0.01
N LYS A 26 12.82 -9.75 0.09
CA LYS A 26 11.84 -9.01 -0.67
C LYS A 26 11.67 -7.66 0.00
N HIS A 27 11.92 -6.58 -0.72
CA HIS A 27 11.68 -5.24 -0.22
C HIS A 27 10.17 -4.93 -0.18
N PRO A 28 9.73 -4.03 0.73
CA PRO A 28 10.48 -3.45 1.85
C PRO A 28 10.91 -4.46 2.93
N LEU A 29 12.03 -4.21 3.59
CA LEU A 29 12.48 -5.01 4.74
C LEU A 29 11.76 -4.57 6.02
N PRO A 30 11.71 -5.42 7.07
CA PRO A 30 11.16 -5.05 8.37
C PRO A 30 11.90 -3.90 9.06
N ASP A 31 13.23 -3.88 8.90
CA ASP A 31 14.17 -2.98 9.60
C ASP A 31 15.40 -2.76 8.70
N TYR A 32 15.81 -1.49 8.55
CA TYR A 32 17.00 -1.11 7.79
C TYR A 32 18.18 -0.67 8.68
N SER A 33 17.99 -0.56 10.00
CA SER A 33 18.97 -0.01 10.94
C SER A 33 20.25 -0.83 11.08
N VAL A 34 20.21 -2.11 10.71
CA VAL A 34 21.34 -3.05 10.82
C VAL A 34 22.33 -2.96 9.63
N TYR A 35 21.97 -2.23 8.58
CA TYR A 35 22.77 -2.15 7.36
C TYR A 35 23.57 -0.85 7.30
N SER A 36 24.76 -0.94 6.71
CA SER A 36 25.61 0.23 6.43
C SER A 36 25.04 1.10 5.30
N ASP A 37 25.46 2.37 5.23
CA ASP A 37 25.06 3.29 4.16
C ASP A 37 25.37 2.76 2.76
N PHE A 38 26.48 2.02 2.61
CA PHE A 38 26.85 1.39 1.34
C PHE A 38 25.84 0.29 0.95
N GLU A 39 25.46 -0.57 1.90
CA GLU A 39 24.47 -1.63 1.67
C GLU A 39 23.09 -1.04 1.37
N ILE A 40 22.68 -0.02 2.11
CA ILE A 40 21.43 0.72 1.88
C ILE A 40 21.41 1.33 0.48
N THR A 41 22.50 1.98 0.06
CA THR A 41 22.61 2.56 -1.29
C THR A 41 22.49 1.46 -2.37
N ALA A 42 23.15 0.32 -2.17
CA ALA A 42 23.05 -0.81 -3.08
C ALA A 42 21.62 -1.39 -3.14
N MET A 43 20.94 -1.47 -1.99
CA MET A 43 19.54 -1.89 -1.90
C MET A 43 18.61 -0.91 -2.63
N ALA A 44 18.75 0.40 -2.42
CA ALA A 44 17.96 1.43 -3.08
C ALA A 44 18.13 1.37 -4.61
N ASN A 45 19.37 1.21 -5.10
CA ASN A 45 19.66 1.02 -6.52
C ASN A 45 19.03 -0.26 -7.07
N ARG A 46 19.05 -1.36 -6.30
CA ARG A 46 18.39 -2.61 -6.68
C ARG A 46 16.88 -2.47 -6.73
N VAL A 47 16.27 -1.76 -5.78
CA VAL A 47 14.84 -1.43 -5.79
C VAL A 47 14.49 -0.58 -7.01
N ARG A 48 15.30 0.44 -7.33
CA ARG A 48 15.12 1.26 -8.54
C ARG A 48 15.14 0.41 -9.81
N ALA A 49 16.13 -0.47 -9.94
CA ALA A 49 16.31 -1.33 -11.10
C ALA A 49 15.27 -2.45 -11.23
N SER A 50 14.74 -2.96 -10.11
CA SER A 50 13.77 -4.07 -10.11
C SER A 50 12.38 -3.67 -10.58
N ARG A 51 12.11 -2.35 -10.71
CA ARG A 51 10.84 -1.78 -11.15
C ARG A 51 9.63 -2.35 -10.39
N PRO A 52 9.51 -2.09 -9.06
CA PRO A 52 8.39 -2.57 -8.24
C PRO A 52 7.02 -2.19 -8.80
N GLN A 53 5.95 -2.86 -8.36
CA GLN A 53 4.59 -2.54 -8.80
C GLN A 53 4.20 -1.10 -8.42
N ILE A 54 3.71 -0.33 -9.39
CA ILE A 54 3.29 1.09 -9.21
C ILE A 54 1.81 1.31 -9.48
N LEU A 55 1.12 0.30 -10.00
CA LEU A 55 -0.31 0.31 -10.31
C LEU A 55 -0.97 -0.83 -9.53
N ARG A 56 -2.17 -0.58 -9.00
CA ARG A 56 -2.95 -1.58 -8.25
C ARG A 56 -2.10 -2.26 -7.16
N GLY A 57 -1.51 -1.44 -6.29
CA GLY A 57 -0.47 -1.87 -5.36
C GLY A 57 0.41 -0.73 -4.87
N GLY A 58 1.50 -1.10 -4.19
CA GLY A 58 2.49 -0.18 -3.64
C GLY A 58 2.18 0.30 -2.22
N TRP A 59 1.22 -0.34 -1.56
CA TRP A 59 0.90 -0.08 -0.15
C TRP A 59 2.07 -0.44 0.76
N GLU A 60 2.89 -1.42 0.40
CA GLU A 60 4.10 -1.77 1.12
C GLU A 60 5.07 -0.58 1.24
N TRP A 61 5.16 0.26 0.20
CA TRP A 61 5.99 1.47 0.22
C TRP A 61 5.35 2.57 1.07
N ASP A 62 4.02 2.73 1.04
CA ASP A 62 3.32 3.65 1.96
C ASP A 62 3.47 3.21 3.43
N ARG A 63 3.43 1.90 3.70
CA ARG A 63 3.69 1.33 5.04
C ARG A 63 5.13 1.56 5.47
N LEU A 64 6.11 1.36 4.57
CA LEU A 64 7.51 1.71 4.86
C LEU A 64 7.64 3.19 5.24
N LEU A 65 7.01 4.09 4.50
CA LEU A 65 6.97 5.52 4.83
C LEU A 65 6.33 5.79 6.19
N ARG A 66 5.19 5.17 6.49
CA ARG A 66 4.51 5.33 7.79
C ARG A 66 5.39 4.87 8.93
N ARG A 67 6.08 3.73 8.82
CA ARG A 67 7.02 3.27 9.87
C ARG A 67 8.12 4.29 10.14
N TYR A 68 8.66 4.90 9.07
CA TYR A 68 9.65 5.98 9.18
C TYR A 68 9.08 7.22 9.89
N ILE A 69 7.86 7.65 9.56
CA ILE A 69 7.25 8.87 10.11
C ILE A 69 6.64 8.67 11.52
N ASP A 70 5.93 7.55 11.74
CA ASP A 70 4.98 7.38 12.84
C ASP A 70 5.61 6.81 14.13
N GLU A 71 6.76 6.17 14.07
CA GLU A 71 7.45 5.61 15.24
C GLU A 71 8.66 6.44 15.69
N GLY A 72 8.87 7.63 15.11
CA GLY A 72 10.09 8.40 15.36
C GLY A 72 11.37 7.66 14.94
N ARG A 73 11.24 6.55 14.20
CA ARG A 73 12.34 5.83 13.58
C ARG A 73 12.92 6.70 12.49
N SER A 74 13.94 7.47 12.84
CA SER A 74 14.84 8.09 11.86
C SER A 74 15.75 7.01 11.25
N GLU A 75 15.17 5.98 10.65
CA GLU A 75 15.92 5.00 9.86
C GLU A 75 16.20 5.63 8.49
N ALA A 76 17.32 6.33 8.37
CA ALA A 76 17.74 6.97 7.11
C ALA A 76 17.72 5.98 5.92
N GLY A 77 17.98 4.70 6.18
CA GLY A 77 17.90 3.64 5.17
C GLY A 77 16.51 3.44 4.56
N ALA A 78 15.43 3.63 5.35
CA ALA A 78 14.07 3.55 4.81
C ALA A 78 13.81 4.64 3.77
N LEU A 79 14.28 5.87 4.01
CA LEU A 79 14.15 6.97 3.06
C LEU A 79 14.92 6.73 1.77
N GLU A 80 16.15 6.22 1.86
CA GLU A 80 16.96 5.92 0.66
C GLU A 80 16.32 4.82 -0.20
N VAL A 81 15.75 3.80 0.44
CA VAL A 81 15.00 2.74 -0.26
C VAL A 81 13.70 3.28 -0.88
N LEU A 82 12.96 4.15 -0.18
CA LEU A 82 11.79 4.83 -0.73
C LEU A 82 12.14 5.75 -1.89
N HIS A 83 13.30 6.42 -1.82
CA HIS A 83 13.84 7.22 -2.90
C HIS A 83 14.13 6.33 -4.13
N GLY A 84 14.78 5.17 -3.95
CA GLY A 84 14.96 4.18 -5.01
C GLY A 84 13.65 3.73 -5.67
N TYR A 85 12.62 3.42 -4.87
CA TYR A 85 11.27 3.12 -5.37
C TYR A 85 10.69 4.28 -6.18
N PHE A 86 10.78 5.50 -5.67
CA PHE A 86 10.23 6.69 -6.31
C PHE A 86 10.94 7.02 -7.62
N MET A 87 12.28 6.93 -7.64
CA MET A 87 13.07 7.12 -8.86
C MET A 87 12.75 6.08 -9.93
N SER A 88 12.37 4.85 -9.54
CA SER A 88 11.89 3.85 -10.49
C SER A 88 10.62 4.28 -11.25
N ILE A 89 9.81 5.18 -10.69
CA ILE A 89 8.63 5.75 -11.37
C ILE A 89 9.07 6.77 -12.41
N LEU A 90 10.01 7.65 -12.04
CA LEU A 90 10.52 8.69 -12.93
C LEU A 90 11.29 8.11 -14.12
N ASP A 91 12.09 7.07 -13.89
CA ASP A 91 12.82 6.37 -14.97
C ASP A 91 11.87 5.75 -16.00
N ARG A 92 10.76 5.16 -15.54
CA ARG A 92 9.74 4.60 -16.42
C ARG A 92 9.06 5.67 -17.26
N TYR A 93 8.85 6.86 -16.69
CA TYR A 93 8.33 7.99 -17.46
C TYR A 93 9.33 8.44 -18.52
N ASP A 94 10.62 8.57 -18.18
CA ASP A 94 11.66 8.94 -19.15
C ASP A 94 11.80 7.92 -20.27
N GLU A 95 11.69 6.63 -19.96
CA GLU A 95 11.63 5.55 -20.95
C GLU A 95 10.38 5.66 -21.84
N ALA A 96 9.21 5.93 -21.27
CA ALA A 96 7.99 6.15 -22.03
C ALA A 96 8.14 7.35 -22.97
N VAL A 97 8.70 8.46 -22.52
CA VAL A 97 8.98 9.64 -23.35
C VAL A 97 9.95 9.30 -24.49
N ARG A 98 11.08 8.64 -24.20
CA ARG A 98 12.05 8.22 -25.23
C ARG A 98 11.48 7.27 -26.27
N SER A 99 10.51 6.45 -25.88
CA SER A 99 9.83 5.50 -26.78
C SER A 99 8.59 6.10 -27.49
N GLY A 100 8.34 7.41 -27.35
CA GLY A 100 7.20 8.09 -27.97
C GLY A 100 5.86 7.84 -27.27
N LYS A 101 5.85 7.14 -26.13
CA LYS A 101 4.67 6.78 -25.33
C LYS A 101 4.49 7.65 -24.09
N GLY A 102 5.25 8.75 -23.98
CA GLY A 102 5.23 9.63 -22.80
C GLY A 102 3.84 10.16 -22.49
N ALA A 103 3.04 10.48 -23.52
CA ALA A 103 1.66 10.98 -23.38
C ALA A 103 0.66 9.94 -22.85
N GLU A 104 0.99 8.65 -22.93
CA GLU A 104 0.14 7.56 -22.43
C GLU A 104 0.47 7.17 -20.97
N PHE A 105 1.59 7.67 -20.44
CA PHE A 105 2.02 7.33 -19.10
C PHE A 105 1.02 7.83 -18.05
N ASN A 106 0.46 6.90 -17.28
CA ASN A 106 -0.65 7.19 -16.37
C ASN A 106 -0.47 6.46 -15.03
N LEU A 107 -0.47 7.22 -13.92
CA LEU A 107 -0.41 6.70 -12.55
C LEU A 107 -1.78 6.54 -11.88
N LEU A 108 -2.84 7.00 -12.54
CA LEU A 108 -4.22 6.98 -12.08
C LEU A 108 -5.19 6.19 -13.02
N PRO A 109 -4.81 5.11 -13.73
CA PRO A 109 -5.70 4.53 -14.74
C PRO A 109 -6.82 3.68 -14.11
N GLY A 110 -8.01 4.25 -14.00
CA GLY A 110 -9.20 3.52 -13.53
C GLY A 110 -8.96 2.83 -12.18
N HIS A 111 -9.52 1.63 -12.03
CA HIS A 111 -9.34 0.80 -10.82
C HIS A 111 -7.88 0.50 -10.44
N LYS A 112 -6.91 0.75 -11.34
CA LYS A 112 -5.48 0.53 -11.05
C LYS A 112 -4.82 1.73 -10.34
N ALA A 113 -5.56 2.82 -10.13
CA ALA A 113 -5.09 4.00 -9.39
C ALA A 113 -4.86 3.74 -7.88
N TRP A 114 -5.29 2.59 -7.35
CA TRP A 114 -5.06 2.23 -5.96
C TRP A 114 -3.58 2.35 -5.55
N GLY A 115 -3.37 2.79 -4.31
CA GLY A 115 -2.04 3.13 -3.76
C GLY A 115 -1.51 4.51 -4.18
N ALA A 116 -2.23 5.29 -5.01
CA ALA A 116 -1.77 6.61 -5.45
C ALA A 116 -1.56 7.60 -4.29
N ALA A 117 -2.38 7.50 -3.24
CA ALA A 117 -2.23 8.31 -2.03
C ALA A 117 -0.84 8.12 -1.40
N GLY A 118 -0.38 6.86 -1.32
CA GLY A 118 0.95 6.53 -0.81
C GLY A 118 2.07 7.09 -1.68
N ARG A 119 1.95 6.99 -3.01
CA ARG A 119 2.92 7.60 -3.94
C ARG A 119 3.04 9.12 -3.75
N VAL A 120 1.92 9.80 -3.50
CA VAL A 120 1.89 11.25 -3.22
C VAL A 120 2.50 11.58 -1.85
N ARG A 121 2.24 10.77 -0.82
CA ARG A 121 2.87 10.92 0.51
C ARG A 121 4.39 10.70 0.46
N ILE A 122 4.86 9.67 -0.25
CA ILE A 122 6.28 9.41 -0.48
C ILE A 122 6.94 10.60 -1.17
N TYR A 123 6.34 11.10 -2.25
CA TYR A 123 6.82 12.31 -2.92
C TYR A 123 6.96 13.48 -1.94
N LYS A 124 5.90 13.77 -1.17
CA LYS A 124 5.88 14.88 -0.21
C LYS A 124 7.01 14.75 0.80
N GLU A 125 7.25 13.54 1.31
CA GLU A 125 8.31 13.30 2.28
C GLU A 125 9.70 13.45 1.66
N LEU A 126 9.95 12.88 0.48
CA LEU A 126 11.24 13.01 -0.20
C LEU A 126 11.56 14.48 -0.56
N VAL A 127 10.55 15.29 -0.88
CA VAL A 127 10.71 16.75 -1.04
C VAL A 127 11.08 17.41 0.28
N ARG A 128 10.39 17.08 1.37
CA ARG A 128 10.66 17.62 2.72
C ARG A 128 12.09 17.31 3.17
N GLN A 129 12.59 16.13 2.82
CA GLN A 129 13.93 15.65 3.14
C GLN A 129 15.00 16.10 2.13
N VAL A 130 14.64 16.92 1.14
CA VAL A 130 15.56 17.46 0.12
C VAL A 130 16.25 16.35 -0.70
N MET A 131 15.58 15.21 -0.86
CA MET A 131 16.09 14.07 -1.64
C MET A 131 15.73 14.14 -3.13
N LEU A 132 14.82 15.04 -3.51
CA LEU A 132 14.44 15.27 -4.91
C LEU A 132 14.93 16.63 -5.40
N SER A 133 15.62 16.64 -6.52
CA SER A 133 15.97 17.86 -7.27
C SER A 133 14.71 18.59 -7.78
N LYS A 134 14.87 19.86 -8.15
CA LYS A 134 13.76 20.64 -8.75
C LYS A 134 13.25 20.02 -10.06
N ILE A 135 14.13 19.35 -10.81
CA ILE A 135 13.76 18.67 -12.06
C ILE A 135 12.90 17.44 -11.76
N GLU A 136 13.27 16.62 -10.77
CA GLU A 136 12.49 15.45 -10.35
C GLU A 136 11.14 15.86 -9.75
N GLN A 137 11.12 16.95 -8.97
CA GLN A 137 9.89 17.53 -8.43
C GLN A 137 8.94 17.96 -9.55
N ALA A 138 9.44 18.71 -10.53
CA ALA A 138 8.67 19.16 -11.68
C ALA A 138 8.17 17.97 -12.52
N LYS A 139 9.01 16.95 -12.70
CA LYS A 139 8.68 15.73 -13.45
C LYS A 139 7.53 14.97 -12.81
N PHE A 140 7.58 14.70 -11.51
CA PHE A 140 6.47 14.03 -10.83
C PHE A 140 5.18 14.85 -10.88
N ARG A 141 5.27 16.17 -10.67
CA ARG A 141 4.12 17.07 -10.82
C ARG A 141 3.52 16.99 -12.22
N GLN A 142 4.34 16.93 -13.26
CA GLN A 142 3.90 16.78 -14.65
C GLN A 142 3.25 15.42 -14.91
N ILE A 143 3.84 14.33 -14.42
CA ILE A 143 3.26 12.98 -14.50
C ILE A 143 1.89 12.94 -13.84
N PHE A 144 1.77 13.51 -12.64
CA PHE A 144 0.51 13.52 -11.90
C PHE A 144 -0.55 14.35 -12.61
N ARG A 145 -0.19 15.55 -13.08
CA ARG A 145 -1.04 16.40 -13.91
C ARG A 145 -1.57 15.67 -15.14
N GLN A 146 -0.68 15.01 -15.89
CA GLN A 146 -1.05 14.23 -17.07
C GLN A 146 -1.98 13.07 -16.71
N SER A 147 -1.69 12.36 -15.62
CA SER A 147 -2.53 11.26 -15.12
C SER A 147 -3.95 11.74 -14.77
N MET A 148 -4.08 12.93 -14.16
CA MET A 148 -5.39 13.55 -13.91
C MET A 148 -6.14 13.82 -15.23
N ALA A 149 -5.46 14.34 -16.24
CA ALA A 149 -6.08 14.63 -17.53
C ALA A 149 -6.54 13.38 -18.29
N LEU A 150 -5.80 12.27 -18.16
CA LEU A 150 -6.10 11.01 -18.85
C LEU A 150 -7.20 10.18 -18.18
N SER A 151 -7.42 10.34 -16.87
CA SER A 151 -8.16 9.36 -16.08
C SER A 151 -9.60 9.73 -15.71
N TYR A 152 -9.95 11.02 -15.75
CA TYR A 152 -11.22 11.49 -15.18
C TYR A 152 -12.16 12.04 -16.25
N ASP A 153 -12.94 11.14 -16.84
CA ASP A 153 -14.05 11.47 -17.75
C ASP A 153 -15.35 11.66 -16.95
N TYR A 154 -15.54 12.86 -16.38
CA TYR A 154 -16.59 13.15 -15.39
C TYR A 154 -18.01 12.68 -15.74
N PRO A 155 -18.50 12.82 -17.00
CA PRO A 155 -19.82 12.30 -17.37
C PRO A 155 -19.99 10.79 -17.19
N ASN A 156 -18.90 10.03 -17.25
CA ASN A 156 -18.90 8.56 -17.18
C ASN A 156 -18.27 8.02 -15.89
N LEU A 157 -17.90 8.89 -14.94
CA LEU A 157 -17.33 8.45 -13.67
C LEU A 157 -18.41 7.84 -12.78
N GLU A 158 -18.09 6.68 -12.22
CA GLU A 158 -18.92 6.03 -11.20
C GLU A 158 -18.99 6.90 -9.95
N ARG A 159 -20.22 7.21 -9.51
CA ARG A 159 -20.50 7.93 -8.26
C ARG A 159 -21.35 7.05 -7.35
N SER A 160 -20.68 6.32 -6.47
CA SER A 160 -21.30 5.35 -5.55
C SER A 160 -20.40 5.14 -4.33
N VAL A 161 -20.98 4.67 -3.22
CA VAL A 161 -20.25 4.36 -1.99
C VAL A 161 -19.67 2.94 -2.05
N ASN A 162 -18.62 2.75 -2.86
CA ASN A 162 -17.91 1.48 -2.98
C ASN A 162 -16.39 1.66 -3.26
N ASN A 163 -15.63 0.58 -3.24
CA ASN A 163 -14.16 0.58 -3.26
C ASN A 163 -13.56 1.26 -4.50
N ARG A 164 -14.27 1.25 -5.64
CA ARG A 164 -13.73 1.77 -6.90
C ARG A 164 -13.61 3.29 -6.88
N PRO A 165 -14.70 4.10 -6.74
CA PRO A 165 -14.57 5.54 -6.66
C PRO A 165 -13.62 5.98 -5.54
N TYR A 166 -13.71 5.38 -4.36
CA TYR A 166 -12.90 5.83 -3.21
C TYR A 166 -11.42 5.46 -3.34
N GLY A 167 -11.11 4.24 -3.78
CA GLY A 167 -9.72 3.84 -4.01
C GLY A 167 -9.06 4.63 -5.15
N MET A 168 -9.81 4.97 -6.21
CA MET A 168 -9.30 5.77 -7.33
C MET A 168 -9.04 7.23 -6.95
N ASN A 169 -9.81 7.75 -5.99
CA ASN A 169 -9.80 9.16 -5.61
C ASN A 169 -8.97 9.46 -4.36
N GLY A 170 -8.49 8.45 -3.63
CA GLY A 170 -7.56 8.64 -2.51
C GLY A 170 -6.28 9.40 -2.91
N GLY A 171 -5.69 9.07 -4.07
CA GLY A 171 -4.52 9.78 -4.61
C GLY A 171 -4.78 11.26 -4.89
N PRO A 172 -5.76 11.60 -5.75
CA PRO A 172 -6.17 12.98 -6.00
C PRO A 172 -6.52 13.76 -4.73
N ALA A 173 -7.23 13.14 -3.78
CA ALA A 173 -7.59 13.77 -2.51
C ALA A 173 -6.36 14.19 -1.71
N VAL A 174 -5.40 13.28 -1.50
CA VAL A 174 -4.13 13.63 -0.81
C VAL A 174 -3.35 14.68 -1.61
N ALA A 175 -3.38 14.60 -2.94
CA ALA A 175 -2.68 15.52 -3.81
C ALA A 175 -3.20 16.97 -3.75
N LEU A 176 -4.44 17.21 -3.31
CA LEU A 176 -4.96 18.58 -3.07
C LEU A 176 -4.07 19.37 -2.10
N LYS A 177 -3.51 18.71 -1.09
CA LYS A 177 -2.61 19.33 -0.09
C LYS A 177 -1.18 19.49 -0.58
N VAL A 178 -0.77 18.66 -1.54
CA VAL A 178 0.62 18.61 -2.05
C VAL A 178 0.81 19.51 -3.27
N PHE A 179 -0.22 19.63 -4.12
CA PHE A 179 -0.21 20.45 -5.31
C PHE A 179 -1.41 21.43 -5.31
N PRO A 180 -1.49 22.35 -4.32
CA PRO A 180 -2.66 23.22 -4.16
C PRO A 180 -2.95 24.09 -5.39
N ASP A 181 -1.93 24.38 -6.20
CA ASP A 181 -2.04 25.21 -7.40
C ASP A 181 -2.20 24.44 -8.71
N MET A 182 -2.38 23.11 -8.67
CA MET A 182 -2.62 22.33 -9.89
C MET A 182 -4.07 22.52 -10.37
N PRO A 183 -4.31 23.11 -11.57
CA PRO A 183 -5.66 23.39 -12.06
C PRO A 183 -6.55 22.14 -12.17
N GLU A 184 -5.99 21.03 -12.61
CA GLU A 184 -6.70 19.75 -12.75
C GLU A 184 -7.25 19.26 -11.42
N LEU A 185 -6.49 19.42 -10.33
CA LEU A 185 -6.94 19.08 -8.98
C LEU A 185 -7.98 20.07 -8.44
N LYS A 186 -7.85 21.36 -8.74
CA LYS A 186 -8.88 22.36 -8.39
C LYS A 186 -10.24 22.02 -9.03
N THR A 187 -10.23 21.64 -10.30
CA THR A 187 -11.45 21.16 -11.00
C THR A 187 -11.96 19.87 -10.37
N HIS A 188 -11.07 18.91 -10.13
CA HIS A 188 -11.43 17.60 -9.59
C HIS A 188 -11.97 17.66 -8.16
N ARG A 189 -11.62 18.69 -7.37
CA ARG A 189 -12.14 18.87 -6.00
C ARG A 189 -13.66 18.83 -5.93
N ARG A 190 -14.35 19.44 -6.91
CA ARG A 190 -15.83 19.41 -6.96
C ARG A 190 -16.38 17.99 -7.08
N TRP A 191 -15.68 17.12 -7.81
CA TRP A 191 -16.04 15.71 -7.92
C TRP A 191 -15.81 14.97 -6.60
N LEU A 192 -14.67 15.21 -5.95
CA LEU A 192 -14.37 14.62 -4.64
C LEU A 192 -15.42 15.01 -3.59
N ASP A 193 -15.80 16.30 -3.55
CA ASP A 193 -16.83 16.80 -2.64
C ASP A 193 -18.19 16.13 -2.92
N ALA A 194 -18.57 15.99 -4.20
CA ALA A 194 -19.80 15.30 -4.59
C ALA A 194 -19.78 13.81 -4.23
N LEU A 195 -18.66 13.12 -4.49
CA LEU A 195 -18.49 11.70 -4.14
C LEU A 195 -18.57 11.50 -2.63
N TRP A 196 -17.88 12.35 -1.85
CA TRP A 196 -17.93 12.29 -0.40
C TRP A 196 -19.34 12.56 0.14
N ARG A 197 -20.10 13.43 -0.52
CA ARG A 197 -21.49 13.70 -0.15
C ARG A 197 -22.35 12.44 -0.21
N GLU A 198 -22.10 11.55 -1.17
CA GLU A 198 -22.78 10.24 -1.23
C GLU A 198 -22.56 9.44 0.07
N LEU A 199 -21.34 9.43 0.62
CA LEU A 199 -21.09 8.76 1.89
C LEU A 199 -21.84 9.42 3.05
N THR A 200 -21.83 10.76 3.13
CA THR A 200 -22.46 11.48 4.25
C THR A 200 -23.99 11.48 4.19
N GLU A 201 -24.59 11.42 3.00
CA GLU A 201 -26.04 11.41 2.81
C GLU A 201 -26.64 10.00 2.94
N TYR A 202 -25.96 8.98 2.39
CA TYR A 202 -26.47 7.60 2.43
C TYR A 202 -25.97 6.80 3.65
N GLY A 203 -24.83 7.16 4.23
CA GLY A 203 -24.32 6.62 5.49
C GLY A 203 -23.92 5.14 5.47
N ASP A 204 -23.99 4.46 4.33
CA ASP A 204 -23.74 3.02 4.27
C ASP A 204 -23.22 2.51 2.91
N THR A 205 -22.62 1.33 2.94
CA THR A 205 -22.11 0.58 1.80
C THR A 205 -22.38 -0.90 2.00
N THR A 206 -22.70 -1.61 0.92
CA THR A 206 -22.83 -3.07 0.95
C THR A 206 -21.48 -3.76 0.99
N GLU A 207 -20.35 -3.06 0.80
CA GLU A 207 -19.04 -3.71 0.70
C GLU A 207 -18.42 -4.05 2.06
N THR A 208 -19.02 -3.61 3.17
CA THR A 208 -18.54 -3.95 4.52
C THR A 208 -18.52 -5.46 4.81
N ASN A 209 -19.22 -6.26 4.01
CA ASN A 209 -19.34 -7.71 4.15
C ASN A 209 -18.75 -8.49 2.96
N TYR A 210 -17.91 -7.87 2.12
CA TYR A 210 -17.32 -8.53 0.96
C TYR A 210 -15.81 -8.30 0.85
N TYR A 211 -15.04 -9.37 0.75
CA TYR A 211 -13.58 -9.32 0.60
C TYR A 211 -13.19 -9.58 -0.85
N PRO A 212 -12.23 -8.83 -1.41
CA PRO A 212 -11.37 -7.83 -0.73
C PRO A 212 -11.92 -6.39 -0.69
N TYR A 213 -13.17 -6.16 -1.09
CA TYR A 213 -13.68 -4.81 -1.35
C TYR A 213 -13.89 -3.94 -0.10
N GLY A 214 -14.36 -4.53 1.01
CA GLY A 214 -14.47 -3.84 2.30
C GLY A 214 -13.17 -3.16 2.75
N PRO A 215 -12.04 -3.88 2.82
CA PRO A 215 -10.75 -3.26 3.14
C PRO A 215 -10.29 -2.19 2.15
N LEU A 216 -10.50 -2.42 0.85
CA LEU A 216 -10.13 -1.45 -0.20
C LEU A 216 -10.94 -0.16 -0.09
N LEU A 217 -12.22 -0.26 0.23
CA LEU A 217 -13.08 0.89 0.49
C LEU A 217 -12.62 1.66 1.73
N LEU A 218 -12.36 0.95 2.83
CA LEU A 218 -11.89 1.58 4.08
C LEU A 218 -10.56 2.32 3.88
N GLN A 219 -9.62 1.74 3.14
CA GLN A 219 -8.39 2.41 2.73
C GLN A 219 -8.67 3.69 1.92
N GLY A 220 -9.58 3.62 0.94
CA GLY A 220 -10.01 4.76 0.13
C GLY A 220 -10.65 5.87 0.96
N TRP A 221 -11.51 5.52 1.93
CA TRP A 221 -12.10 6.47 2.87
C TRP A 221 -11.05 7.21 3.68
N ILE A 222 -10.08 6.50 4.28
CA ILE A 222 -9.07 7.13 5.10
C ILE A 222 -8.16 8.03 4.24
N ASP A 223 -7.78 7.58 3.05
CA ASP A 223 -6.96 8.41 2.14
C ASP A 223 -7.70 9.67 1.69
N MET A 224 -8.98 9.57 1.33
CA MET A 224 -9.80 10.73 1.00
C MET A 224 -10.01 11.64 2.22
N ALA A 225 -10.29 11.06 3.39
CA ALA A 225 -10.52 11.82 4.61
C ALA A 225 -9.28 12.61 5.05
N GLU A 226 -8.10 12.01 4.92
CA GLU A 226 -6.83 12.67 5.14
C GLU A 226 -6.64 13.83 4.16
N GLY A 227 -6.80 13.58 2.86
CA GLY A 227 -6.58 14.58 1.81
C GLY A 227 -7.55 15.76 1.83
N MET A 228 -8.80 15.51 2.24
CA MET A 228 -9.90 16.47 2.24
C MET A 228 -10.23 17.05 3.63
N ASP A 229 -9.40 16.77 4.65
CA ASP A 229 -9.61 17.20 6.05
C ASP A 229 -10.91 16.68 6.70
N LYS A 230 -11.45 15.55 6.24
CA LYS A 230 -12.70 14.98 6.75
C LYS A 230 -12.59 14.35 8.13
N PHE A 231 -11.38 14.00 8.57
CA PHE A 231 -11.16 13.65 9.99
C PHE A 231 -11.43 14.81 10.96
N LYS A 232 -11.49 16.06 10.46
CA LYS A 232 -11.89 17.24 11.24
C LYS A 232 -13.39 17.51 11.15
N THR A 233 -13.96 17.44 9.96
CA THR A 233 -15.37 17.84 9.74
C THR A 233 -16.36 16.71 9.97
N ASP A 234 -15.99 15.47 9.63
CA ASP A 234 -16.88 14.32 9.56
C ASP A 234 -16.36 13.18 10.47
N ARG A 235 -15.66 13.57 11.55
CA ARG A 235 -14.95 12.68 12.46
C ARG A 235 -15.83 11.59 13.05
N GLU A 236 -16.99 11.97 13.59
CA GLU A 236 -17.92 11.07 14.26
C GLU A 236 -18.49 10.03 13.29
N LEU A 237 -18.85 10.47 12.08
CA LEU A 237 -19.30 9.58 11.01
C LEU A 237 -18.21 8.56 10.66
N LEU A 238 -16.97 9.02 10.44
CA LEU A 238 -15.85 8.13 10.10
C LEU A 238 -15.54 7.13 11.20
N HIS A 239 -15.62 7.56 12.47
CA HIS A 239 -15.45 6.67 13.63
C HIS A 239 -16.55 5.61 13.67
N ALA A 240 -17.81 6.01 13.53
CA ALA A 240 -18.96 5.10 13.56
C ALA A 240 -18.91 4.07 12.41
N LEU A 241 -18.58 4.53 11.20
CA LEU A 241 -18.39 3.67 10.04
C LEU A 241 -17.27 2.65 10.28
N ALA A 242 -16.11 3.10 10.78
CA ALA A 242 -15.00 2.20 11.10
C ALA A 242 -15.34 1.20 12.22
N LYS A 243 -16.05 1.63 13.27
CA LYS A 243 -16.51 0.75 14.36
C LYS A 243 -17.40 -0.37 13.86
N ARG A 244 -18.33 -0.07 12.95
CA ARG A 244 -19.21 -1.08 12.37
C ARG A 244 -18.45 -2.23 11.69
N TYR A 245 -17.29 -1.97 11.10
CA TYR A 245 -16.46 -3.03 10.53
C TYR A 245 -15.91 -4.00 11.59
N LEU A 246 -15.84 -3.61 12.86
CA LEU A 246 -15.42 -4.47 13.97
C LEU A 246 -16.52 -5.42 14.46
N ASP A 247 -17.78 -5.15 14.12
CA ASP A 247 -18.93 -6.00 14.51
C ASP A 247 -18.95 -7.33 13.76
N TYR A 248 -18.25 -7.41 12.62
CA TYR A 248 -18.15 -8.63 11.83
C TYR A 248 -17.12 -9.60 12.42
N VAL A 249 -17.58 -10.81 12.76
CA VAL A 249 -16.73 -11.94 13.15
C VAL A 249 -16.48 -12.84 11.95
N HIS A 250 -15.23 -13.14 11.65
CA HIS A 250 -14.88 -13.91 10.47
C HIS A 250 -14.80 -15.44 10.74
N GLY A 251 -14.76 -16.24 9.67
CA GLY A 251 -14.74 -17.71 9.74
C GLY A 251 -13.62 -18.39 10.54
N GLY A 252 -12.54 -17.67 10.90
CA GLY A 252 -11.53 -18.13 11.87
C GLY A 252 -11.54 -17.43 13.24
N GLY A 253 -12.65 -16.81 13.66
CA GLY A 253 -12.83 -16.24 15.00
C GLY A 253 -12.22 -14.86 15.29
N VAL A 254 -11.59 -14.19 14.32
CA VAL A 254 -10.97 -12.87 14.48
C VAL A 254 -11.92 -11.76 14.06
N ARG A 255 -11.76 -10.60 14.68
CA ARG A 255 -12.45 -9.33 14.41
C ARG A 255 -11.42 -8.31 13.95
N GLY A 256 -11.83 -7.28 13.22
CA GLY A 256 -10.86 -6.34 12.63
C GLY A 256 -10.29 -6.83 11.30
N ASN A 257 -10.94 -7.77 10.62
CA ASN A 257 -10.93 -7.73 9.16
C ASN A 257 -12.18 -6.96 8.74
N PRO A 258 -12.10 -5.94 7.89
CA PRO A 258 -13.27 -5.30 7.32
C PRO A 258 -14.14 -6.21 6.40
N ASN A 259 -14.09 -7.54 6.57
CA ASN A 259 -14.99 -8.55 6.00
C ASN A 259 -15.02 -9.90 6.80
N SER A 260 -16.13 -10.66 6.70
CA SER A 260 -16.37 -12.01 7.25
C SER A 260 -16.04 -13.22 6.35
N GLY A 261 -15.41 -13.05 5.17
CA GLY A 261 -15.21 -14.13 4.17
C GLY A 261 -13.79 -14.33 3.63
N GLY A 262 -12.79 -13.60 4.14
CA GLY A 262 -11.40 -13.74 3.72
C GLY A 262 -10.83 -15.13 4.03
N ARG A 263 -10.12 -15.74 3.07
CA ARG A 263 -9.42 -17.01 3.31
C ARG A 263 -8.14 -16.75 4.10
N ILE A 264 -7.98 -17.41 5.25
CA ILE A 264 -6.76 -17.33 6.04
C ILE A 264 -5.61 -17.97 5.26
N LYS A 265 -4.46 -17.29 5.21
CA LYS A 265 -3.25 -17.82 4.57
C LYS A 265 -2.64 -18.97 5.38
N PRO A 266 -2.24 -20.10 4.75
CA PRO A 266 -1.52 -21.17 5.44
C PRO A 266 -0.09 -20.73 5.81
N GLY A 267 0.54 -21.45 6.75
CA GLY A 267 1.97 -21.28 7.08
C GLY A 267 2.29 -19.96 7.80
N ARG A 268 1.52 -19.59 8.82
CA ARG A 268 1.51 -18.26 9.48
C ARG A 268 2.78 -17.87 10.26
N ASP A 269 3.73 -18.78 10.47
CA ASP A 269 4.91 -18.51 11.29
C ASP A 269 5.75 -17.33 10.76
N HIS A 270 5.73 -17.10 9.43
CA HIS A 270 6.42 -15.98 8.80
C HIS A 270 5.81 -14.59 9.12
N ILE A 271 4.56 -14.51 9.58
CA ILE A 271 3.93 -13.24 9.96
C ILE A 271 4.70 -12.59 11.11
N TYR A 272 5.24 -13.38 12.03
CA TYR A 272 6.02 -12.87 13.15
C TYR A 272 7.41 -12.36 12.72
N LEU A 273 7.89 -12.76 11.54
CA LEU A 273 9.17 -12.29 10.99
C LEU A 273 9.04 -10.92 10.31
N ASP A 274 7.90 -10.65 9.66
CA ASP A 274 7.62 -9.35 9.03
C ASP A 274 6.11 -9.01 9.07
N PRO A 275 5.57 -8.61 10.23
CA PRO A 275 4.14 -8.37 10.39
C PRO A 275 3.60 -7.24 9.50
N TRP A 276 4.48 -6.33 9.09
CA TRP A 276 4.12 -5.17 8.28
C TRP A 276 3.92 -5.51 6.81
N ASN A 277 4.56 -6.57 6.32
CA ASN A 277 4.43 -7.01 4.92
C ASN A 277 3.77 -8.37 4.76
N ALA A 278 3.56 -9.11 5.84
CA ALA A 278 2.81 -10.35 5.80
C ALA A 278 1.30 -10.07 5.65
N GLU A 279 0.65 -10.89 4.84
CA GLU A 279 -0.80 -10.84 4.65
C GLU A 279 -1.44 -11.95 5.48
N TYR A 280 -2.36 -11.59 6.37
CA TYR A 280 -3.11 -12.57 7.13
C TYR A 280 -4.20 -13.26 6.29
N PHE A 281 -4.89 -12.50 5.44
CA PHE A 281 -5.90 -13.00 4.51
C PHE A 281 -5.35 -13.04 3.10
N GLY A 282 -5.60 -14.12 2.36
CA GLY A 282 -5.24 -14.20 0.95
C GLY A 282 -6.28 -13.50 0.08
N GLY A 283 -5.85 -12.85 -1.01
CA GLY A 283 -6.73 -12.38 -2.09
C GLY A 283 -6.97 -10.87 -2.19
N ALA A 284 -6.31 -10.04 -1.39
CA ALA A 284 -6.40 -8.58 -1.46
C ALA A 284 -5.18 -7.92 -2.13
N GLU A 285 -4.55 -8.56 -3.11
CA GLU A 285 -3.48 -7.94 -3.94
C GLU A 285 -2.32 -7.28 -3.13
N GLY A 286 -1.98 -7.72 -1.91
CA GLY A 286 -0.94 -7.05 -1.10
C GLY A 286 -1.44 -5.95 -0.14
N VAL A 287 -2.75 -5.75 -0.03
CA VAL A 287 -3.34 -4.90 1.00
C VAL A 287 -3.13 -5.56 2.37
N ASN A 288 -2.47 -4.84 3.26
CA ASN A 288 -2.35 -5.23 4.66
C ASN A 288 -3.39 -4.44 5.45
N ASP A 289 -4.51 -5.08 5.77
CA ASP A 289 -5.65 -4.48 6.48
C ASP A 289 -5.27 -4.00 7.89
N GLY A 290 -4.17 -4.51 8.46
CA GLY A 290 -3.64 -4.03 9.73
C GLY A 290 -3.23 -2.55 9.70
N ASP A 291 -2.63 -2.08 8.59
CA ASP A 291 -2.20 -0.68 8.46
C ASP A 291 -3.38 0.29 8.57
N VAL A 292 -4.49 -0.06 7.94
CA VAL A 292 -5.74 0.72 7.99
C VAL A 292 -6.20 0.91 9.43
N TRP A 293 -6.22 -0.15 10.22
CA TRP A 293 -6.61 -0.08 11.63
C TRP A 293 -5.60 0.68 12.49
N TYR A 294 -4.32 0.49 12.25
CA TYR A 294 -3.27 1.27 12.92
C TYR A 294 -3.45 2.78 12.69
N ARG A 295 -3.75 3.18 11.45
CA ARG A 295 -4.04 4.58 11.10
C ARG A 295 -5.26 5.11 11.85
N LEU A 296 -6.34 4.34 11.88
CA LEU A 296 -7.56 4.70 12.61
C LEU A 296 -7.30 4.79 14.12
N ALA A 297 -6.50 3.87 14.68
CA ALA A 297 -6.11 3.89 16.08
C ALA A 297 -5.33 5.17 16.42
N LYS A 298 -4.40 5.59 15.56
CA LYS A 298 -3.66 6.85 15.72
C LYS A 298 -4.58 8.07 15.62
N GLU A 299 -5.45 8.10 14.62
CA GLU A 299 -6.34 9.22 14.34
C GLU A 299 -7.40 9.39 15.44
N PHE A 300 -8.02 8.29 15.87
CA PHE A 300 -9.11 8.31 16.86
C PHE A 300 -8.64 8.13 18.29
N ARG A 301 -7.40 7.68 18.51
CA ARG A 301 -6.88 7.27 19.82
C ARG A 301 -7.76 6.20 20.48
N ASP A 302 -8.29 5.30 19.67
CA ASP A 302 -9.22 4.26 20.09
C ASP A 302 -8.48 2.92 20.21
N PRO A 303 -8.44 2.32 21.41
CA PRO A 303 -7.72 1.06 21.63
C PRO A 303 -8.36 -0.12 20.88
N GLU A 304 -9.65 -0.07 20.52
CA GLU A 304 -10.26 -1.14 19.74
C GLU A 304 -9.73 -1.17 18.30
N PHE A 305 -9.40 -0.01 17.71
CA PHE A 305 -8.75 -0.02 16.40
C PHE A 305 -7.31 -0.54 16.49
N LEU A 306 -6.60 -0.26 17.59
CA LEU A 306 -5.26 -0.83 17.78
C LEU A 306 -5.34 -2.35 17.95
N TRP A 307 -6.28 -2.83 18.74
CA TRP A 307 -6.58 -4.24 18.86
C TRP A 307 -6.95 -4.85 17.50
N ALA A 308 -7.82 -4.20 16.72
CA ALA A 308 -8.18 -4.65 15.37
C ALA A 308 -6.96 -4.75 14.44
N SER A 309 -6.00 -3.84 14.56
CA SER A 309 -4.72 -3.93 13.84
C SER A 309 -3.93 -5.17 14.24
N GLU A 310 -3.81 -5.45 15.55
CA GLU A 310 -3.13 -6.65 16.04
C GLU A 310 -3.83 -7.92 15.55
N GLN A 311 -5.16 -7.93 15.60
CA GLN A 311 -5.99 -9.02 15.11
C GLN A 311 -5.81 -9.25 13.60
N ALA A 312 -5.85 -8.18 12.79
CA ALA A 312 -5.68 -8.25 11.34
C ALA A 312 -4.29 -8.72 10.91
N ILE A 313 -3.26 -8.44 11.72
CA ILE A 313 -1.88 -8.82 11.43
C ILE A 313 -1.60 -10.24 11.95
N PHE A 314 -1.88 -10.50 13.23
CA PHE A 314 -1.44 -11.71 13.92
C PHE A 314 -2.51 -12.78 14.05
N GLY A 315 -3.77 -12.47 13.74
CA GLY A 315 -4.89 -13.41 13.80
C GLY A 315 -5.45 -13.69 15.18
N GLY A 316 -5.22 -12.76 16.10
CA GLY A 316 -5.57 -12.91 17.51
C GLY A 316 -4.74 -13.96 18.24
N ARG A 317 -4.55 -13.73 19.53
CA ARG A 317 -4.27 -14.81 20.48
C ARG A 317 -5.64 -15.34 20.91
N PRO A 318 -5.92 -16.66 20.86
CA PRO A 318 -7.05 -17.18 21.62
C PRO A 318 -6.88 -16.76 23.10
N PRO A 319 -7.98 -16.45 23.80
CA PRO A 319 -7.93 -16.02 25.20
C PRO A 319 -7.21 -17.02 26.11
#